data_AF-A0A1V4V8K5-F1
#
_entry.id   AF-A0A1V4V8K5-F1
#
_cell.length_a   1.000
_cell.length_b   1.000
_cell.length_c   1.000
_cell.angle_alpha   90.00
_cell.angle_beta   90.00
_cell.angle_gamma   90.00
#
_symmetry.space_group_name_H-M   'P 1'
#
loop_
_entity.id
_entity.type
_entity.pdbx_description
1 polymer ?
#
loop_
_entity_poly.entity_id
_entity_poly.type
_entity_poly.pdbx_seq_one_letter_code
_entity_poly.pdbx_strand_id
1 'polypeptide(L)'
;MNAALRYLGKIEKTVHCRDDGPKRCSSLAVDWLRDQEWEMVGLVGLQPAILEALVKAFGRERVMVSDLAEAGSERCGVRVLDGLNSEEIFEQCQLILITGSTIVNGTIDDLLDRAAEHDRRVVLFGVTIAGAAYLMGLESWCACST
;
A
#
# COMPACT_ATOMS: atom_id res chain seq x y z
N MET A 1 14.12 -13.32 7.22
CA MET A 1 14.67 -12.02 6.75
C MET A 1 14.46 -10.91 7.77
N ASN A 2 13.23 -10.43 7.99
CA ASN A 2 12.97 -9.26 8.86
C ASN A 2 13.56 -9.41 10.27
N ALA A 3 13.43 -10.59 10.89
CA ALA A 3 14.02 -10.86 12.20
C ALA A 3 15.55 -10.70 12.23
N ALA A 4 16.26 -11.18 11.21
CA ALA A 4 17.72 -11.08 11.13
C ALA A 4 18.17 -9.63 10.93
N LEU A 5 17.54 -8.89 10.01
CA LEU A 5 17.87 -7.48 9.76
C LEU A 5 17.55 -6.59 10.97
N ARG A 6 16.46 -6.88 11.70
CA ARG A 6 16.11 -6.18 12.94
C ARG A 6 17.12 -6.48 14.05
N TYR A 7 17.51 -7.74 14.21
CA TYR A 7 18.57 -8.11 15.16
C TYR A 7 19.90 -7.39 14.86
N LEU A 8 20.20 -7.15 13.59
CA LEU A 8 21.37 -6.39 13.13
C LEU A 8 21.19 -4.86 13.18
N GLY A 9 20.06 -4.35 13.67
CA GLY A 9 19.78 -2.91 13.73
C GLY A 9 19.68 -2.21 12.37
N LYS A 10 19.40 -2.97 11.29
CA LYS A 10 19.30 -2.44 9.93
C LYS A 10 17.90 -1.95 9.57
N ILE A 11 16.89 -2.55 10.18
CA ILE A 11 15.49 -2.17 10.01
C ILE A 11 14.79 -2.15 11.37
N GLU A 12 13.73 -1.36 11.45
CA GLU A 12 12.78 -1.33 12.56
C GLU A 12 11.39 -1.69 12.02
N LYS A 13 10.31 -1.51 12.79
CA LYS A 13 8.94 -1.51 12.25
C LYS A 13 8.49 -2.84 11.63
N THR A 14 8.93 -3.96 12.19
CA THR A 14 8.64 -5.32 11.69
C THR A 14 7.52 -6.03 12.46
N VAL A 15 6.98 -5.43 13.53
CA VAL A 15 5.88 -5.98 14.33
C VAL A 15 4.60 -5.21 14.03
N HIS A 16 3.55 -5.93 13.65
CA HIS A 16 2.27 -5.33 13.24
C HIS A 16 1.64 -4.55 14.40
N CYS A 17 1.04 -3.40 14.08
CA CYS A 17 0.24 -2.64 15.02
C CYS A 17 -0.94 -3.48 15.56
N ARG A 18 -1.34 -3.24 16.80
CA ARG A 18 -2.46 -3.92 17.50
C ARG A 18 -3.52 -2.90 17.90
N ASP A 19 -4.71 -3.39 18.29
CA ASP A 19 -5.81 -2.59 18.84
C ASP A 19 -6.22 -1.42 17.91
N ASP A 20 -6.13 -0.16 18.38
CA ASP A 20 -6.40 1.04 17.58
C ASP A 20 -5.32 1.37 16.53
N GLY A 21 -4.28 0.53 16.45
CA GLY A 21 -3.18 0.63 15.50
C GLY A 21 -3.62 0.90 14.06
N PRO A 22 -4.58 0.14 13.48
CA PRO A 22 -5.05 0.39 12.12
C PRO A 22 -5.69 1.77 11.92
N LYS A 23 -6.45 2.28 12.89
CA LYS A 23 -7.07 3.62 12.83
C LYS A 23 -6.05 4.76 12.97
N ARG A 24 -5.01 4.54 13.78
CA ARG A 24 -3.89 5.50 13.88
C ARG A 24 -3.04 5.45 12.61
N CYS A 25 -2.79 4.26 12.08
CA CYS A 25 -2.09 4.04 10.84
C CYS A 25 -2.81 4.74 9.68
N SER A 26 -4.13 4.62 9.60
CA SER A 26 -4.90 5.30 8.57
C SER A 26 -4.79 6.83 8.67
N SER A 27 -4.90 7.39 9.88
CA SER A 27 -4.78 8.85 10.08
C SER A 27 -3.39 9.37 9.71
N LEU A 28 -2.33 8.67 10.13
CA LEU A 28 -0.95 9.03 9.79
C LEU A 28 -0.65 8.87 8.30
N ALA A 29 -1.29 7.90 7.63
CA ALA A 29 -1.16 7.73 6.19
C ALA A 29 -1.74 8.94 5.45
N VAL A 30 -2.91 9.42 5.86
CA VAL A 30 -3.52 10.62 5.28
C VAL A 30 -2.64 11.85 5.46
N ASP A 31 -2.14 12.09 6.67
CA ASP A 31 -1.31 13.26 6.93
C ASP A 31 0.01 13.20 6.12
N TRP A 32 0.61 12.01 5.99
CA TRP A 32 1.79 11.81 5.14
C TRP A 32 1.51 12.01 3.64
N LEU A 33 0.28 11.78 3.19
CA LEU A 33 -0.14 11.90 1.79
C LEU A 33 -0.68 13.27 1.42
N ARG A 34 -1.12 14.07 2.39
CA ARG A 34 -1.84 15.35 2.16
C ARG A 34 -0.95 16.45 1.59
N ASP A 35 0.37 16.34 1.77
CA ASP A 35 1.33 17.33 1.27
C ASP A 35 1.59 17.24 -0.24
N GLN A 36 0.96 16.28 -0.93
CA GLN A 36 1.19 16.00 -2.33
C GLN A 36 -0.15 16.03 -3.07
N GLU A 37 -0.29 16.95 -4.04
CA GLU A 37 -1.52 17.17 -4.81
C GLU A 37 -1.78 16.04 -5.83
N TRP A 38 -1.98 14.80 -5.34
CA TRP A 38 -2.25 13.63 -6.19
C TRP A 38 -3.66 13.66 -6.74
N GLU A 39 -3.85 13.66 -8.05
CA GLU A 39 -5.18 13.62 -8.66
C GLU A 39 -5.91 12.30 -8.40
N MET A 40 -5.21 11.16 -8.53
CA MET A 40 -5.74 9.82 -8.32
C MET A 40 -4.77 8.97 -7.49
N VAL A 41 -5.29 8.20 -6.55
CA VAL A 41 -4.49 7.30 -5.68
C VAL A 41 -4.97 5.86 -5.76
N GLY A 42 -4.01 4.94 -5.87
CA GLY A 42 -4.25 3.52 -6.02
C GLY A 42 -3.93 2.73 -4.75
N LEU A 43 -4.68 1.68 -4.49
CA LEU A 43 -4.43 0.71 -3.43
C LEU A 43 -4.44 -0.72 -4.00
N VAL A 44 -3.31 -1.39 -3.99
CA VAL A 44 -3.17 -2.80 -4.39
C VAL A 44 -3.05 -3.68 -3.14
N GLY A 45 -4.02 -4.58 -2.97
CA GLY A 45 -4.23 -5.37 -1.77
C GLY A 45 -5.05 -4.61 -0.75
N LEU A 46 -6.30 -5.00 -0.57
CA LEU A 46 -7.27 -4.27 0.25
C LEU A 46 -6.90 -4.33 1.73
N GLN A 47 -6.56 -3.18 2.30
CA GLN A 47 -6.51 -2.95 3.74
C GLN A 47 -7.62 -1.95 4.11
N PRO A 48 -8.72 -2.37 4.76
CA PRO A 48 -9.89 -1.53 4.97
C PRO A 48 -9.61 -0.18 5.62
N ALA A 49 -8.74 -0.15 6.64
CA ALA A 49 -8.39 1.09 7.33
C ALA A 49 -7.64 2.08 6.42
N ILE A 50 -6.78 1.59 5.52
CA ILE A 50 -6.06 2.45 4.56
C ILE A 50 -7.03 2.96 3.51
N LEU A 51 -7.90 2.10 2.96
CA LEU A 51 -8.92 2.51 2.00
C LEU A 51 -9.82 3.61 2.56
N GLU A 52 -10.32 3.43 3.79
CA GLU A 52 -11.16 4.43 4.47
C GLU A 52 -10.43 5.77 4.61
N ALA A 53 -9.14 5.74 4.96
CA ALA A 53 -8.29 6.93 5.02
C ALA A 53 -8.16 7.64 3.67
N LEU A 54 -7.84 6.89 2.61
CA LEU A 54 -7.69 7.45 1.26
C LEU A 54 -8.99 8.08 0.79
N VAL A 55 -10.13 7.39 0.96
CA VAL A 55 -11.45 7.91 0.59
C VAL A 55 -11.79 9.17 1.38
N LYS A 56 -11.46 9.22 2.68
CA LYS A 56 -11.67 10.41 3.51
C LYS A 56 -10.78 11.59 3.08
N ALA A 57 -9.57 11.32 2.58
CA ALA A 57 -8.61 12.35 2.20
C ALA A 57 -8.84 12.90 0.78
N PHE A 58 -9.10 12.03 -0.18
CA PHE A 58 -9.16 12.35 -1.61
C PHE A 58 -10.58 12.31 -2.18
N GLY A 59 -11.52 11.64 -1.51
CA GLY A 59 -12.86 11.34 -2.01
C GLY A 59 -12.89 10.05 -2.83
N ARG A 60 -14.01 9.31 -2.77
CA ARG A 60 -14.15 7.99 -3.43
C ARG A 60 -13.94 8.00 -4.94
N GLU A 61 -14.24 9.11 -5.60
CA GLU A 61 -14.05 9.29 -7.06
C GLU A 61 -12.56 9.38 -7.46
N ARG A 62 -11.66 9.59 -6.49
CA ARG A 62 -10.22 9.75 -6.69
C ARG A 62 -9.38 8.59 -6.14
N VAL A 63 -10.05 7.49 -5.79
CA VAL A 63 -9.42 6.33 -5.17
C VAL A 63 -9.78 5.08 -5.96
N MET A 64 -8.77 4.31 -6.34
CA MET A 64 -8.94 3.00 -6.95
C MET A 64 -8.34 1.92 -6.03
N VAL A 65 -8.97 0.74 -6.00
CA VAL A 65 -8.49 -0.37 -5.18
C VAL A 65 -8.62 -1.70 -5.92
N SER A 66 -7.61 -2.56 -5.82
CA SER A 66 -7.66 -3.94 -6.31
C SER A 66 -7.34 -4.93 -5.19
N ASP A 67 -7.97 -6.10 -5.27
CA ASP A 67 -7.70 -7.22 -4.37
C ASP A 67 -8.09 -8.55 -5.03
N LEU A 68 -7.35 -9.61 -4.72
CA LEU A 68 -7.64 -10.94 -5.26
C LEU A 68 -8.86 -11.61 -4.59
N ALA A 69 -9.01 -11.44 -3.27
CA ALA A 69 -10.05 -12.11 -2.50
C ALA A 69 -11.37 -11.34 -2.51
N GLU A 70 -11.30 -10.02 -2.62
CA GLU A 70 -12.45 -9.11 -2.50
C GLU A 70 -12.88 -8.51 -3.85
N ALA A 71 -12.39 -9.06 -4.96
CA ALA A 71 -12.72 -8.64 -6.33
C ALA A 71 -14.25 -8.56 -6.55
N GLY A 72 -14.71 -7.45 -7.12
CA GLY A 72 -16.12 -7.19 -7.40
C GLY A 72 -16.95 -6.72 -6.20
N SER A 73 -16.38 -6.72 -4.99
CA SER A 73 -17.04 -6.13 -3.82
C SER A 73 -17.03 -4.60 -3.85
N GLU A 74 -17.82 -3.97 -3.00
CA GLU A 74 -17.77 -2.53 -2.75
C GLU A 74 -17.30 -2.27 -1.32
N ARG A 75 -16.37 -1.33 -1.17
CA ARG A 75 -15.83 -0.90 0.13
C ARG A 75 -15.67 0.61 0.12
N CYS A 76 -16.18 1.29 1.15
CA CYS A 76 -16.15 2.75 1.25
C CYS A 76 -16.75 3.46 0.01
N GLY A 77 -17.72 2.83 -0.68
CA GLY A 77 -18.31 3.36 -1.92
C GLY A 77 -17.40 3.28 -3.15
N VAL A 78 -16.30 2.52 -3.07
CA VAL A 78 -15.37 2.24 -4.16
C VAL A 78 -15.48 0.76 -4.53
N ARG A 79 -15.58 0.47 -5.82
CA ARG A 79 -15.58 -0.90 -6.34
C ARG A 79 -14.17 -1.47 -6.27
N VAL A 80 -14.04 -2.69 -5.76
CA VAL A 80 -12.77 -3.42 -5.72
C VAL A 80 -12.53 -4.12 -7.05
N LEU A 81 -11.48 -3.71 -7.75
CA LEU A 81 -11.00 -4.32 -8.99
C LEU A 81 -10.40 -5.70 -8.71
N ASP A 82 -10.38 -6.54 -9.73
CA ASP A 82 -9.70 -7.83 -9.67
C ASP A 82 -8.18 -7.60 -9.55
N GLY A 83 -7.55 -8.20 -8.54
CA GLY A 83 -6.10 -8.14 -8.36
C GLY A 83 -5.31 -8.66 -9.58
N LEU A 84 -5.86 -9.59 -10.36
CA LEU A 84 -5.24 -10.09 -11.60
C LEU A 84 -5.43 -9.16 -12.80
N ASN A 85 -6.41 -8.24 -12.74
CA ASN A 85 -6.73 -7.32 -13.82
C ASN A 85 -6.94 -5.91 -13.28
N SER A 86 -5.83 -5.27 -12.92
CA SER A 86 -5.79 -3.97 -12.24
C SER A 86 -4.94 -2.93 -12.98
N GLU A 87 -4.80 -3.06 -14.31
CA GLU A 87 -3.99 -2.14 -15.16
C GLU A 87 -4.43 -0.69 -15.03
N GLU A 88 -5.73 -0.46 -14.94
CA GLU A 88 -6.31 0.87 -14.80
C GLU A 88 -5.75 1.64 -13.59
N ILE A 89 -5.35 0.94 -12.51
CA ILE A 89 -4.70 1.58 -11.36
C ILE A 89 -3.37 2.22 -11.78
N PHE A 90 -2.56 1.51 -12.57
CA PHE A 90 -1.27 1.99 -13.04
C PHE A 90 -1.42 3.07 -14.12
N GLU A 91 -2.47 3.01 -14.93
CA GLU A 91 -2.75 4.02 -15.94
C GLU A 91 -3.23 5.35 -15.33
N GLN A 92 -4.03 5.30 -14.25
CA GLN A 92 -4.72 6.49 -13.73
C GLN A 92 -4.11 7.06 -12.46
N CYS A 93 -3.50 6.24 -11.59
CA CYS A 93 -3.05 6.69 -10.27
C CYS A 93 -1.58 7.11 -10.28
N GLN A 94 -1.28 8.34 -9.84
CA GLN A 94 0.11 8.83 -9.75
C GLN A 94 0.87 8.23 -8.57
N LEU A 95 0.15 7.93 -7.50
CA LEU A 95 0.66 7.25 -6.31
C LEU A 95 -0.09 5.93 -6.11
N ILE A 96 0.67 4.86 -5.86
CA ILE A 96 0.12 3.53 -5.63
C ILE A 96 0.67 2.96 -4.32
N LEU A 97 -0.23 2.64 -3.40
CA LEU A 97 0.08 1.91 -2.18
C LEU A 97 -0.06 0.41 -2.44
N ILE A 98 1.01 -0.35 -2.21
CA ILE A 98 1.01 -1.79 -2.48
C ILE A 98 1.29 -2.56 -1.19
N THR A 99 0.44 -3.54 -0.87
CA THR A 99 0.64 -4.38 0.31
C THR A 99 1.94 -5.18 0.21
N GLY A 100 2.67 -5.24 1.31
CA GLY A 100 3.87 -6.03 1.46
C GLY A 100 3.68 -7.54 1.37
N SER A 101 2.43 -8.05 1.37
CA SER A 101 2.16 -9.47 1.12
C SER A 101 2.39 -9.89 -0.33
N THR A 102 2.47 -8.95 -1.28
CA THR A 102 2.79 -9.23 -2.69
C THR A 102 4.14 -9.90 -2.88
N ILE A 103 5.11 -9.65 -1.97
CA ILE A 103 6.41 -10.35 -2.00
C ILE A 103 6.27 -11.85 -1.70
N VAL A 104 5.31 -12.23 -0.85
CA VAL A 104 5.08 -13.63 -0.50
C VAL A 104 4.40 -14.36 -1.65
N ASN A 105 3.56 -13.65 -2.39
CA ASN A 105 2.82 -14.19 -3.53
C ASN A 105 3.64 -14.18 -4.84
N GLY A 106 4.85 -13.60 -4.84
CA GLY A 106 5.70 -13.51 -6.02
C GLY A 106 5.18 -12.57 -7.10
N THR A 107 4.29 -11.63 -6.75
CA THR A 107 3.70 -10.67 -7.70
C THR A 107 4.27 -9.27 -7.57
N ILE A 108 5.21 -9.04 -6.65
CA ILE A 108 5.74 -7.69 -6.40
C ILE A 108 6.53 -7.14 -7.59
N ASP A 109 7.32 -7.98 -8.27
CA ASP A 109 8.16 -7.53 -9.38
C ASP A 109 7.31 -7.03 -10.55
N ASP A 110 6.28 -7.79 -10.96
CA ASP A 110 5.32 -7.38 -11.99
C ASP A 110 4.61 -6.05 -11.66
N LEU A 111 4.20 -5.87 -10.40
CA LEU A 111 3.55 -4.64 -9.97
C LEU A 111 4.51 -3.43 -9.99
N LEU A 112 5.79 -3.64 -9.64
CA LEU A 112 6.81 -2.60 -9.70
C LEU A 112 7.20 -2.26 -11.13
N ASP A 113 7.30 -3.25 -12.02
CA ASP A 113 7.60 -3.06 -13.44
C ASP A 113 6.49 -2.24 -14.10
N ARG A 114 5.22 -2.61 -13.88
CA ARG A 114 4.06 -1.84 -14.38
C ARG A 114 4.02 -0.43 -13.82
N ALA A 115 4.31 -0.25 -12.54
CA ALA A 115 4.42 1.09 -11.98
C ALA A 115 5.54 1.92 -12.64
N ALA A 116 6.70 1.30 -12.90
CA ALA A 116 7.82 1.97 -13.56
C ALA A 116 7.52 2.32 -15.02
N GLU A 117 6.83 1.44 -15.77
CA GLU A 117 6.39 1.68 -17.15
C GLU A 117 5.50 2.93 -17.27
N HIS A 118 4.68 3.19 -16.24
CA HIS A 118 3.78 4.33 -16.18
C HIS A 118 4.32 5.52 -15.36
N ASP A 119 5.59 5.49 -14.92
CA ASP A 119 6.23 6.51 -14.08
C ASP A 119 5.43 6.82 -12.79
N ARG A 120 5.02 5.76 -12.08
CA ARG A 120 4.21 5.84 -10.85
C ARG A 120 5.05 5.71 -9.62
N ARG A 121 4.78 6.55 -8.62
CA ARG A 121 5.37 6.41 -7.30
C ARG A 121 4.71 5.25 -6.58
N VAL A 122 5.51 4.29 -6.13
CA VAL A 122 5.05 3.15 -5.33
C VAL A 122 5.50 3.31 -3.90
N VAL A 123 4.57 3.10 -2.96
CA VAL A 123 4.89 2.96 -1.55
C VAL A 123 4.36 1.65 -1.00
N LEU A 124 5.28 0.82 -0.50
CA LEU A 124 4.96 -0.49 0.04
C LEU A 124 4.50 -0.36 1.49
N PHE A 125 3.40 -1.00 1.88
CA PHE A 125 2.90 -0.94 3.25
C PHE A 125 2.81 -2.29 3.94
N GLY A 126 2.80 -2.26 5.28
CA GLY A 126 2.74 -3.45 6.12
C GLY A 126 4.12 -3.97 6.51
N VAL A 127 4.14 -4.86 7.51
CA VAL A 127 5.40 -5.27 8.16
C VAL A 127 6.18 -6.36 7.42
N THR A 128 5.50 -7.10 6.54
CA THR A 128 6.12 -8.18 5.76
C THR A 128 7.24 -7.65 4.86
N ILE A 129 7.07 -6.45 4.29
CA ILE A 129 8.00 -5.90 3.30
C ILE A 129 9.25 -5.26 3.90
N ALA A 130 9.26 -4.93 5.20
CA ALA A 130 10.29 -4.08 5.81
C ALA A 130 11.74 -4.50 5.47
N GLY A 131 12.04 -5.80 5.53
CA GLY A 131 13.38 -6.29 5.19
C GLY A 131 13.68 -6.26 3.69
N ALA A 132 12.71 -6.59 2.85
CA ALA A 132 12.90 -6.57 1.40
C ALA A 132 13.04 -5.14 0.88
N ALA A 133 12.16 -4.23 1.34
CA ALA A 133 12.22 -2.83 0.99
C ALA A 133 13.59 -2.22 1.34
N TYR A 134 14.12 -2.52 2.54
CA TYR A 134 15.47 -2.09 2.92
C TYR A 134 16.56 -2.64 1.98
N LEU A 135 16.51 -3.93 1.66
CA LEU A 135 17.54 -4.56 0.81
C LEU A 135 17.48 -4.09 -0.65
N MET A 136 16.29 -3.76 -1.14
CA MET A 136 16.03 -3.36 -2.52
C MET A 136 16.00 -1.83 -2.71
N GLY A 137 16.12 -1.05 -1.63
CA GLY A 137 16.01 0.41 -1.68
C GLY A 137 14.62 0.91 -2.04
N LEU A 138 13.57 0.12 -1.78
CA LEU A 138 12.18 0.47 -2.09
C LEU A 138 11.57 1.34 -0.99
N GLU A 139 10.71 2.28 -1.39
CA GLU A 139 9.97 3.11 -0.44
C GLU A 139 8.93 2.25 0.29
N SER A 140 8.94 2.32 1.64
CA SER A 140 7.96 1.62 2.45
C SER A 140 7.47 2.47 3.62
N TRP A 141 6.20 2.27 3.99
CA TRP A 141 5.53 3.03 5.01
C TRP A 141 4.64 2.15 5.90
N CYS A 142 4.91 2.18 7.20
CA CYS A 142 4.06 1.56 8.23
C CYS A 142 4.29 2.31 9.55
N ALA A 143 3.57 3.42 9.78
CA ALA A 143 3.93 4.33 10.87
C ALA A 143 3.67 3.77 12.29
N CYS A 144 2.73 2.85 12.44
CA CYS A 144 2.35 2.29 13.74
C CYS A 144 3.01 0.93 14.07
N SER A 145 3.88 0.40 13.22
CA SER A 145 4.64 -0.82 13.54
C SER A 145 5.82 -0.53 14.47
N THR A 146 6.33 -1.58 15.12
CA THR A 146 7.44 -1.53 16.09
C THR A 146 8.55 -2.52 15.75
#